data_AF-A0A3D4DJ76-F1
#
_entry.id   AF-A0A3D4DJ76-F1
#
_cell.length_a   1.000
_cell.length_b   1.000
_cell.length_c   1.000
_cell.angle_alpha   90.00
_cell.angle_beta   90.00
_cell.angle_gamma   90.00
#
_symmetry.space_group_name_H-M   'P 1'
#
loop_
_entity.id
_entity.type
_entity.pdbx_description
1 polymer ?
#
loop_
_entity_poly.entity_id
_entity_poly.type
_entity_poly.pdbx_seq_one_letter_code
_entity_poly.pdbx_strand_id
1 'polypeptide(L)'
;MDTEFLKIFNKISATLSIISTTLTSFFGIEWILFLGYLILNILDYVTGTIKSKVTHTESSNKGLLGIVKKVCYWILILIAFLISFLLMQIGSKLNINLEFVMLFGWFTLACLIINESRSIIENLVEIGIDVPEILTKGLNVYESVLKSKSKALTNDDRKEGE
;
A
#
# COMPACT_ATOMS: atom_id res chain seq x y z
N MET A 1 -26.73 26.64 13.12
CA MET A 1 -26.20 25.44 12.45
C MET A 1 -24.82 25.72 11.88
N ASP A 2 -24.62 26.88 11.24
CA ASP A 2 -23.35 27.27 10.62
C ASP A 2 -22.20 27.49 11.62
N THR A 3 -22.46 28.07 12.78
CA THR A 3 -21.43 28.32 13.81
C THR A 3 -20.90 27.05 14.48
N GLU A 4 -21.75 26.05 14.72
CA GLU A 4 -21.32 24.75 15.26
C GLU A 4 -20.59 23.92 14.22
N PHE A 5 -21.08 23.92 12.96
CA PHE A 5 -20.38 23.30 11.84
C PHE A 5 -18.97 23.88 11.65
N LEU A 6 -18.83 25.22 11.68
CA LEU A 6 -17.54 25.90 11.56
C LEU A 6 -16.58 25.57 12.71
N LYS A 7 -17.08 25.45 13.95
CA LYS A 7 -16.24 25.02 15.09
C LYS A 7 -15.73 23.59 14.91
N ILE A 8 -16.59 22.67 14.48
CA ILE A 8 -16.22 21.27 14.20
C ILE A 8 -15.20 21.22 13.07
N PHE A 9 -15.46 21.91 11.96
CA PHE A 9 -14.57 21.98 10.82
C PHE A 9 -13.18 22.55 11.19
N ASN A 10 -13.15 23.65 11.95
CA ASN A 10 -11.90 24.26 12.40
C ASN A 10 -11.12 23.34 13.35
N LYS A 11 -11.82 22.62 14.24
CA LYS A 11 -11.17 21.66 15.14
C LYS A 11 -10.55 20.50 14.36
N ILE A 12 -11.27 19.93 13.40
CA ILE A 12 -10.75 18.87 12.53
C ILE A 12 -9.55 19.38 11.74
N SER A 13 -9.66 20.54 11.11
CA SER A 13 -8.59 21.14 10.31
C SER A 13 -7.34 21.45 11.13
N ALA A 14 -7.51 21.95 12.37
CA ALA A 14 -6.41 22.21 13.29
C ALA A 14 -5.70 20.92 13.72
N THR A 15 -6.45 19.88 14.08
CA THR A 15 -5.89 18.57 14.44
C THR A 15 -5.13 17.96 13.27
N LEU A 16 -5.69 18.00 12.06
CA LEU A 16 -5.02 17.53 10.84
C LEU A 16 -3.72 18.30 10.58
N SER A 17 -3.73 19.62 10.77
CA SER A 17 -2.54 20.46 10.58
C SER A 17 -1.42 20.15 11.57
N ILE A 18 -1.77 19.90 12.84
CA ILE A 18 -0.80 19.50 13.89
C ILE A 18 -0.18 18.14 13.56
N ILE A 19 -1.00 17.16 13.18
CA ILE A 19 -0.52 15.82 12.79
C ILE A 19 0.39 15.92 11.56
N SER A 20 -0.06 16.62 10.52
CA SER A 20 0.68 16.84 9.29
C SER A 20 2.03 17.51 9.54
N THR A 21 2.06 18.58 10.34
CA THR A 21 3.30 19.31 10.66
C THR A 21 4.27 18.45 11.45
N THR A 22 3.75 17.70 12.43
CA THR A 22 4.57 16.78 13.25
C THR A 22 5.17 15.68 12.38
N LEU A 23 4.36 15.01 11.56
CA LEU A 23 4.84 13.97 10.64
C LEU A 23 5.85 14.51 9.63
N THR A 24 5.61 15.70 9.07
CA THR A 24 6.54 16.35 8.13
C THR A 24 7.89 16.66 8.79
N SER A 25 7.88 17.04 10.06
CA SER A 25 9.10 17.30 10.83
C SER A 25 9.97 16.05 11.01
N PHE A 26 9.35 14.87 11.20
CA PHE A 26 10.06 13.61 11.43
C PHE A 26 10.40 12.84 10.14
N PHE A 27 9.53 12.86 9.14
CA PHE A 27 9.63 12.02 7.93
C PHE A 27 9.82 12.82 6.64
N GLY A 28 9.93 14.15 6.71
CA GLY A 28 9.95 15.02 5.52
C GLY A 28 8.60 15.00 4.80
N ILE A 29 8.55 15.33 3.50
CA ILE A 29 7.30 15.29 2.73
C ILE A 29 6.78 13.85 2.49
N GLU A 30 7.64 12.85 2.69
CA GLU A 30 7.42 11.46 2.24
C GLU A 30 6.33 10.70 3.01
N TRP A 31 5.91 11.18 4.19
CA TRP A 31 4.81 10.57 4.94
C TRP A 31 3.49 10.57 4.15
N ILE A 32 3.35 11.47 3.16
CA ILE A 32 2.19 11.53 2.26
C ILE A 32 1.97 10.22 1.50
N LEU A 33 3.04 9.49 1.17
CA LEU A 33 2.96 8.21 0.46
C LEU A 33 2.35 7.12 1.35
N PHE A 34 2.71 7.10 2.63
CA PHE A 34 2.12 6.18 3.61
C PHE A 34 0.66 6.55 3.89
N LEU A 35 0.34 7.84 3.98
CA LEU A 35 -1.06 8.28 4.10
C LEU A 35 -1.87 7.87 2.86
N GLY A 36 -1.33 8.06 1.66
CA GLY A 36 -1.96 7.63 0.41
C GLY A 36 -2.23 6.12 0.40
N TYR A 37 -1.25 5.31 0.81
CA TYR A 37 -1.43 3.86 0.96
C TYR A 37 -2.50 3.50 1.99
N LEU A 38 -2.57 4.22 3.12
CA LEU A 38 -3.62 4.03 4.12
C LEU A 38 -5.01 4.34 3.56
N ILE A 39 -5.15 5.42 2.80
CA ILE A 39 -6.41 5.78 2.13
C ILE A 39 -6.84 4.68 1.16
N LEU A 40 -5.91 4.15 0.34
CA LEU A 40 -6.19 3.03 -0.56
C LEU A 40 -6.66 1.78 0.21
N ASN A 41 -6.04 1.46 1.34
CA ASN A 41 -6.45 0.32 2.17
C ASN A 41 -7.89 0.47 2.67
N ILE A 42 -8.28 1.68 3.09
CA ILE A 42 -9.64 2.01 3.54
C ILE A 42 -10.61 1.91 2.37
N LEU A 43 -10.30 2.52 1.23
CA LEU A 43 -11.13 2.48 0.03
C LEU A 43 -11.36 1.04 -0.44
N ASP A 44 -10.30 0.24 -0.49
CA ASP A 44 -10.40 -1.17 -0.86
C ASP A 44 -11.32 -1.94 0.11
N TYR A 45 -11.16 -1.76 1.42
CA TYR A 45 -12.06 -2.38 2.40
C TYR A 45 -13.52 -1.96 2.21
N VAL A 46 -13.77 -0.67 1.96
CA VAL A 46 -15.12 -0.16 1.69
C VAL A 46 -15.68 -0.78 0.41
N THR A 47 -14.93 -0.78 -0.70
CA THR A 47 -15.38 -1.37 -1.97
C THR A 47 -15.60 -2.88 -1.87
N GLY A 48 -14.74 -3.61 -1.16
CA GLY A 48 -14.90 -5.05 -0.92
C GLY A 48 -16.12 -5.36 -0.06
N THR A 49 -16.42 -4.51 0.93
CA THR A 49 -17.65 -4.62 1.74
C THR A 49 -18.89 -4.38 0.89
N ILE A 50 -18.88 -3.36 0.02
CA ILE A 50 -19.99 -3.08 -0.89
C ILE A 50 -20.19 -4.25 -1.86
N LYS A 51 -19.12 -4.75 -2.48
CA LYS A 51 -19.14 -5.94 -3.33
C LYS A 51 -19.80 -7.12 -2.62
N SER A 52 -19.35 -7.45 -1.41
CA SER A 52 -19.88 -8.59 -0.67
C SER A 52 -21.37 -8.48 -0.36
N LYS A 53 -21.87 -7.25 -0.17
CA LYS A 53 -23.30 -6.98 0.02
C LYS A 53 -24.08 -7.18 -1.27
N VAL A 54 -23.58 -6.65 -2.39
CA VAL A 54 -24.20 -6.75 -3.71
C VAL A 54 -24.24 -8.19 -4.22
N THR A 55 -23.17 -8.97 -3.98
CA THR A 55 -23.08 -10.37 -4.42
C THR A 55 -23.74 -11.36 -3.46
N HIS A 56 -24.30 -10.90 -2.33
CA HIS A 56 -24.85 -11.73 -1.25
C HIS A 56 -23.88 -12.79 -0.70
N THR A 57 -22.57 -12.62 -0.90
CA THR A 57 -21.53 -13.55 -0.41
C THR A 57 -20.95 -13.11 0.93
N GLU A 58 -21.78 -12.58 1.81
CA GLU A 58 -21.36 -12.08 3.11
C GLU A 58 -20.75 -13.19 3.97
N SER A 59 -19.46 -13.08 4.24
CA SER A 59 -18.87 -13.83 5.34
C SER A 59 -17.93 -12.94 6.15
N SER A 60 -18.30 -12.76 7.42
CA SER A 60 -17.53 -11.98 8.40
C SER A 60 -16.07 -12.46 8.50
N ASN A 61 -15.85 -13.78 8.37
CA ASN A 61 -14.52 -14.36 8.42
C ASN A 61 -13.63 -13.92 7.24
N LYS A 62 -14.18 -13.73 6.04
CA LYS A 62 -13.42 -13.21 4.89
C LYS A 62 -13.04 -11.74 5.08
N GLY A 63 -13.94 -10.93 5.64
CA GLY A 63 -13.67 -9.52 5.96
C GLY A 63 -12.56 -9.36 6.99
N LEU A 64 -12.60 -10.13 8.07
CA LEU A 64 -11.56 -10.13 9.11
C LEU A 64 -10.20 -10.57 8.56
N LEU A 65 -10.17 -11.64 7.76
CA LEU A 65 -8.95 -12.09 7.06
C LEU A 65 -8.38 -11.01 6.14
N GLY A 66 -9.24 -10.22 5.48
CA GLY A 66 -8.82 -9.08 4.66
C GLY A 66 -8.10 -8.01 5.48
N ILE A 67 -8.65 -7.64 6.64
CA ILE A 67 -8.02 -6.66 7.55
C ILE A 67 -6.67 -7.18 8.07
N VAL A 68 -6.60 -8.44 8.51
CA VAL A 68 -5.35 -9.05 8.99
C VAL A 68 -4.28 -9.02 7.91
N LYS A 69 -4.60 -9.35 6.66
CA LYS A 69 -3.66 -9.28 5.53
C LYS A 69 -3.09 -7.87 5.35
N LYS A 70 -3.95 -6.84 5.39
CA LYS A 70 -3.53 -5.43 5.28
C LYS A 70 -2.58 -5.03 6.40
N VAL A 71 -2.85 -5.45 7.64
CA VAL A 71 -1.94 -5.24 8.77
C VAL A 71 -0.59 -5.93 8.54
N CYS A 72 -0.59 -7.16 8.03
CA CYS A 72 0.66 -7.85 7.66
C CYS A 72 1.44 -7.11 6.57
N TYR A 73 0.78 -6.45 5.62
CA TYR A 73 1.47 -5.61 4.63
C TYR A 73 2.13 -4.37 5.25
N TRP A 74 1.55 -3.77 6.29
CA TRP A 74 2.21 -2.70 7.03
C TRP A 74 3.47 -3.18 7.75
N ILE A 75 3.44 -4.39 8.30
CA ILE A 75 4.63 -5.03 8.89
C ILE A 75 5.69 -5.28 7.79
N LEU A 76 5.27 -5.71 6.60
CA LEU A 76 6.18 -5.91 5.47
C LEU A 76 6.86 -4.60 5.04
N ILE A 77 6.12 -3.49 4.98
CA ILE A 77 6.69 -2.17 4.69
C ILE A 77 7.74 -1.81 5.75
N LEU A 78 7.42 -1.97 7.04
CA LEU A 78 8.35 -1.70 8.14
C LEU A 78 9.64 -2.52 7.99
N ILE A 79 9.50 -3.83 7.73
CA ILE A 79 10.65 -4.73 7.55
C ILE A 79 11.50 -4.32 6.34
N ALA A 80 10.88 -3.96 5.21
CA ALA A 80 11.59 -3.55 4.01
C ALA A 80 12.44 -2.29 4.25
N PHE A 81 11.89 -1.28 4.91
CA PHE A 81 12.64 -0.08 5.29
C PHE A 81 13.70 -0.35 6.35
N LEU A 82 13.39 -1.20 7.35
CA LEU A 82 14.35 -1.56 8.40
C LEU A 82 15.57 -2.27 7.82
N ILE A 83 15.37 -3.27 6.97
CA ILE A 83 16.47 -3.99 6.30
C ILE A 83 17.28 -3.02 5.44
N SER A 84 16.61 -2.17 4.67
CA SER A 84 17.29 -1.18 3.82
C SER A 84 18.15 -0.22 4.63
N PHE A 85 17.64 0.27 5.75
CA PHE A 85 18.36 1.13 6.68
C PHE A 85 19.57 0.42 7.31
N LEU A 86 19.39 -0.82 7.78
CA LEU A 86 20.49 -1.60 8.36
C LEU A 86 21.60 -1.86 7.35
N LEU A 87 21.26 -2.19 6.10
CA LEU A 87 22.24 -2.37 5.03
C LEU A 87 22.98 -1.07 4.70
N MET A 88 22.27 0.07 4.63
CA MET A 88 22.88 1.38 4.46
C MET A 88 23.91 1.67 5.58
N GLN A 89 23.55 1.39 6.83
CA GLN A 89 24.44 1.59 7.99
C GLN A 89 25.69 0.68 7.92
N ILE A 90 25.52 -0.57 7.50
CA ILE A 90 26.66 -1.49 7.30
C ILE A 90 27.57 -0.99 6.17
N GLY A 91 26.99 -0.56 5.05
CA GLY A 91 27.74 0.01 3.92
C GLY A 91 28.61 1.20 4.35
N SER A 92 28.02 2.13 5.12
CA SER A 92 28.74 3.28 5.67
C SER A 92 29.96 2.86 6.51
N LYS A 93 29.83 1.81 7.35
CA LYS A 93 30.95 1.29 8.15
C LYS A 93 32.05 0.63 7.32
N LEU A 94 31.70 0.13 6.14
CA LEU A 94 32.63 -0.47 5.18
C LEU A 94 33.19 0.54 4.16
N ASN A 95 32.88 1.84 4.31
CA ASN A 95 33.17 2.90 3.33
C ASN A 95 32.59 2.63 1.92
N ILE A 96 31.44 1.96 1.85
CA ILE A 96 30.67 1.73 0.62
C ILE A 96 29.39 2.58 0.67
N ASN A 97 29.11 3.35 -0.39
CA ASN A 97 27.85 4.08 -0.48
C ASN A 97 26.71 3.12 -0.85
N LEU A 98 25.87 2.79 0.13
CA LEU A 98 24.67 1.96 -0.02
C LEU A 98 23.37 2.75 0.20
N GLU A 99 23.36 4.06 -0.02
CA GLU A 99 22.14 4.88 0.11
C GLU A 99 21.04 4.43 -0.87
N PHE A 100 21.42 3.93 -2.06
CA PHE A 100 20.46 3.43 -3.04
C PHE A 100 19.61 2.26 -2.50
N VAL A 101 20.08 1.53 -1.49
CA VAL A 101 19.36 0.38 -0.91
C VAL A 101 18.05 0.81 -0.26
N MET A 102 17.94 2.07 0.19
CA MET A 102 16.67 2.65 0.66
C MET A 102 15.56 2.61 -0.40
N LEU A 103 15.91 2.57 -1.69
CA LEU A 103 14.95 2.41 -2.79
C LEU A 103 14.17 1.10 -2.70
N PHE A 104 14.69 0.04 -2.07
CA PHE A 104 13.94 -1.20 -1.91
C PHE A 104 12.73 -1.04 -0.97
N GLY A 105 12.85 -0.23 0.08
CA GLY A 105 11.71 0.14 0.93
C GLY A 105 10.63 0.88 0.13
N TRP A 106 11.05 1.89 -0.64
CA TRP A 106 10.16 2.67 -1.50
C TRP A 106 9.52 1.83 -2.61
N PHE A 107 10.28 0.95 -3.24
CA PHE A 107 9.80 0.03 -4.26
C PHE A 107 8.76 -0.95 -3.70
N THR A 108 8.98 -1.45 -2.49
CA THR A 108 8.02 -2.32 -1.78
C THR A 108 6.70 -1.58 -1.55
N LEU A 109 6.76 -0.34 -1.04
CA LEU A 109 5.59 0.50 -0.85
C LEU A 109 4.84 0.75 -2.17
N ALA A 110 5.58 1.05 -3.26
CA ALA A 110 4.99 1.24 -4.58
C ALA A 110 4.27 -0.02 -5.11
N CYS A 111 4.89 -1.20 -4.94
CA CYS A 111 4.25 -2.47 -5.31
C CYS A 111 2.94 -2.70 -4.56
N LEU A 112 2.91 -2.39 -3.26
CA LEU A 112 1.71 -2.54 -2.44
C LEU A 112 0.61 -1.54 -2.80
N ILE A 113 0.97 -0.29 -3.13
CA ILE A 113 0.02 0.71 -3.66
C ILE A 113 -0.66 0.20 -4.93
N ILE A 114 0.11 -0.36 -5.86
CA ILE A 114 -0.45 -0.93 -7.09
C ILE A 114 -1.35 -2.12 -6.79
N ASN A 115 -0.98 -2.95 -5.82
CA ASN A 115 -1.78 -4.10 -5.39
C ASN A 115 -3.15 -3.69 -4.83
N GLU A 116 -3.19 -2.69 -3.94
CA GLU A 116 -4.46 -2.16 -3.41
C GLU A 116 -5.29 -1.50 -4.51
N SER A 117 -4.65 -0.75 -5.42
CA SER A 117 -5.33 -0.10 -6.55
C SER A 117 -6.01 -1.12 -7.47
N ARG A 118 -5.35 -2.26 -7.72
CA ARG A 118 -5.93 -3.36 -8.48
C ARG A 118 -7.15 -3.96 -7.77
N SER A 119 -7.02 -4.24 -6.47
CA SER A 119 -8.11 -4.81 -5.66
C SER A 119 -9.36 -3.92 -5.67
N ILE A 120 -9.18 -2.60 -5.58
CA ILE A 120 -10.28 -1.62 -5.73
C ILE A 120 -10.95 -1.76 -7.11
N ILE A 121 -10.16 -1.76 -8.18
CA ILE A 121 -10.69 -1.83 -9.54
C ILE A 121 -11.44 -3.15 -9.78
N GLU A 122 -10.92 -4.27 -9.28
CA GLU A 122 -11.60 -5.57 -9.33
C GLU A 122 -12.94 -5.52 -8.59
N ASN A 123 -12.97 -4.95 -7.38
CA ASN A 123 -14.21 -4.78 -6.62
C ASN A 123 -15.22 -3.91 -7.37
N LEU A 124 -14.80 -2.81 -8.00
CA LEU A 124 -15.69 -1.93 -8.77
C LEU A 124 -16.27 -2.62 -10.01
N VAL A 125 -15.44 -3.36 -10.77
CA VAL A 125 -15.86 -4.11 -11.95
C VAL A 125 -16.88 -5.19 -11.57
N GLU A 126 -16.68 -5.89 -10.45
CA GLU A 126 -17.61 -6.91 -9.96
C GLU A 126 -18.95 -6.35 -9.46
N ILE A 127 -18.97 -5.10 -9.00
CA ILE A 127 -20.21 -4.39 -8.65
C ILE A 127 -20.98 -3.94 -9.92
N GLY A 128 -20.38 -4.05 -11.10
CA GLY A 128 -20.97 -3.66 -12.38
C GLY A 128 -20.73 -2.20 -12.75
N ILE A 129 -19.72 -1.56 -12.14
CA ILE A 129 -19.29 -0.20 -12.52
C ILE A 129 -18.41 -0.32 -13.78
N ASP A 130 -18.73 0.47 -14.80
CA ASP A 130 -17.96 0.53 -16.03
C ASP A 130 -16.63 1.27 -15.78
N VAL A 131 -15.55 0.51 -15.61
CA VAL A 131 -14.20 1.03 -15.39
C VAL A 131 -13.46 1.05 -16.73
N PRO A 132 -12.77 2.16 -17.09
CA PRO A 132 -12.01 2.24 -18.33
C PRO A 132 -11.08 1.05 -18.54
N GLU A 133 -11.16 0.41 -19.71
CA GLU A 133 -10.40 -0.82 -20.00
C GLU A 133 -8.89 -0.68 -19.81
N ILE A 134 -8.34 0.53 -19.99
CA ILE A 134 -6.92 0.82 -19.81
C ILE A 134 -6.48 0.51 -18.38
N LEU A 135 -7.32 0.79 -17.38
CA LEU A 135 -7.02 0.53 -15.97
C LEU A 135 -7.08 -0.98 -15.69
N THR A 136 -8.14 -1.64 -16.13
CA THR A 136 -8.34 -3.07 -15.91
C THR A 136 -7.29 -3.92 -16.63
N LYS A 137 -6.99 -3.63 -17.90
CA LYS A 137 -5.98 -4.36 -18.70
C LYS A 137 -4.57 -4.01 -18.25
N GLY A 138 -4.27 -2.73 -18.01
CA GLY A 138 -2.94 -2.27 -17.61
C GLY A 138 -2.46 -2.90 -16.31
N LEU A 139 -3.31 -2.90 -15.27
CA LEU A 139 -2.98 -3.47 -13.97
C LEU A 139 -2.86 -5.00 -14.01
N ASN A 140 -3.71 -5.68 -14.78
CA ASN A 140 -3.61 -7.13 -14.95
C ASN A 140 -2.35 -7.55 -15.73
N VAL A 141 -1.98 -6.81 -16.78
CA VAL A 141 -0.72 -7.06 -17.50
C VAL A 141 0.46 -6.85 -16.55
N TYR A 142 0.48 -5.74 -15.80
CA TYR A 142 1.54 -5.46 -14.82
C TYR A 142 1.70 -6.60 -13.81
N GLU A 143 0.60 -7.10 -13.23
CA GLU A 143 0.65 -8.23 -12.28
C GLU A 143 1.21 -9.50 -12.94
N SER A 144 0.76 -9.84 -14.15
CA SER A 144 1.24 -11.03 -14.85
C SER A 144 2.74 -10.98 -15.13
N VAL A 145 3.27 -9.80 -15.47
CA VAL A 145 4.70 -9.57 -15.71
C VAL A 145 5.49 -9.62 -14.40
N LEU A 146 4.99 -9.01 -13.32
CA LEU A 146 5.63 -9.11 -12.00
C LEU A 146 5.71 -10.55 -11.51
N LYS A 147 4.60 -11.28 -11.59
CA LYS A 147 4.51 -12.66 -11.09
C LYS A 147 5.41 -13.60 -11.89
N SER A 148 5.47 -13.44 -13.20
CA SER A 148 6.37 -14.22 -14.05
C SER A 148 7.85 -13.91 -13.77
N LYS A 149 8.23 -12.63 -13.64
CA LYS A 149 9.61 -12.24 -13.28
C LYS A 149 9.99 -12.71 -11.87
N SER A 150 9.14 -12.53 -10.87
CA SER A 150 9.37 -13.00 -9.50
C SER A 150 9.54 -14.52 -9.44
N LYS A 151 8.73 -15.26 -10.21
CA LYS A 151 8.85 -16.72 -10.32
C LYS A 151 10.12 -17.15 -11.04
N ALA A 152 10.59 -16.39 -12.03
CA ALA A 152 11.87 -16.64 -12.68
C ALA A 152 13.04 -16.45 -11.70
N LEU A 153 13.05 -15.34 -10.94
CA LEU A 153 14.06 -15.06 -9.91
C LEU A 153 14.13 -16.17 -8.84
N THR A 154 12.98 -16.57 -8.29
CA THR A 154 12.91 -17.63 -7.26
C THR A 154 13.13 -19.07 -7.76
N ASN A 155 13.15 -19.28 -9.08
CA ASN A 155 13.47 -20.57 -9.69
C ASN A 155 14.93 -20.65 -10.16
N ASP A 156 15.56 -19.52 -10.45
CA ASP A 156 16.99 -19.42 -10.77
C ASP A 156 17.84 -19.73 -9.53
N ASP A 157 17.45 -19.18 -8.36
CA ASP A 157 18.06 -19.46 -7.06
C ASP A 157 18.02 -20.94 -6.63
N ARG A 158 17.14 -21.76 -7.25
CA ARG A 158 17.02 -23.20 -6.99
C ARG A 158 17.83 -24.09 -7.93
N LYS A 159 18.39 -23.54 -9.02
CA LYS A 159 19.20 -24.30 -9.98
C LYS A 159 20.70 -24.19 -9.75
N GLU A 160 21.16 -23.22 -8.96
CA GLU A 160 22.58 -23.09 -8.60
C GLU A 160 22.98 -23.90 -7.35
N GLY A 161 22.03 -24.58 -6.71
CA GLY A 161 22.23 -25.40 -5.51
C GLY A 161 22.15 -26.91 -5.70
N GLU A 162 22.10 -27.41 -6.94
CA GLU A 162 22.15 -28.84 -7.28
C GLU A 162 23.45 -29.23 -8.00
#